data_AF-A0A7Y8H1P6-F1
#
_entry.id   AF-A0A7Y8H1P6-F1
#
_cell.length_a   1.000
_cell.length_b   1.000
_cell.length_c   1.000
_cell.angle_alpha   90.00
_cell.angle_beta   90.00
_cell.angle_gamma   90.00
#
_symmetry.space_group_name_H-M   'P 1'
#
loop_
_entity.id
_entity.type
_entity.pdbx_description
1 polymer ?
#
loop_
_entity_poly.entity_id
_entity_poly.type
_entity_poly.pdbx_seq_one_letter_code
_entity_poly.pdbx_strand_id
1 'polypeptide(L)'
;MKLHAPEGAALPLIPVARAEGVWLHDHEGRRYLDAISSWWVNLFGHNHPEIRAALVDQLHTLDHVMLAGFTHGPVVELSERLAALTGLGHAFYGSDGASATEIALKMSAHHWRNAGQADKCRFVGVAGGYHGETVGALAVTDIALFREAYAPLVRLAATVPSPDARG
;
A
#
# COMPACT_ATOMS: atom_id res chain seq x y z
N MET A 1 -15.79 4.83 -1.97
CA MET A 1 -15.79 6.23 -2.44
C MET A 1 -16.78 6.36 -3.59
N LYS A 2 -18.07 6.64 -3.30
CA LYS A 2 -18.93 7.23 -4.35
C LYS A 2 -18.45 8.67 -4.48
N LEU A 3 -17.49 8.89 -5.39
CA LEU A 3 -17.14 10.23 -5.82
C LEU A 3 -18.44 10.89 -6.27
N HIS A 4 -18.83 11.98 -5.61
CA HIS A 4 -19.94 12.85 -6.02
C HIS A 4 -19.60 13.58 -7.33
N ALA A 5 -19.19 12.86 -8.36
CA ALA A 5 -19.25 13.38 -9.71
C ALA A 5 -20.73 13.28 -10.13
N PRO A 6 -21.39 14.39 -10.50
CA PRO A 6 -22.73 14.32 -11.06
C PRO A 6 -22.72 13.36 -12.26
N GLU A 7 -23.76 12.54 -12.38
CA GLU A 7 -23.93 11.62 -13.51
C GLU A 7 -23.71 12.37 -14.83
N GLY A 8 -22.70 11.96 -15.60
CA GLY A 8 -22.38 12.53 -16.91
C GLY A 8 -21.26 13.59 -16.95
N ALA A 9 -20.70 14.03 -15.82
CA ALA A 9 -19.54 14.92 -15.83
C ALA A 9 -18.23 14.12 -15.87
N ALA A 10 -17.82 13.68 -17.07
CA ALA A 10 -16.44 13.26 -17.28
C ALA A 10 -15.54 14.50 -17.15
N LEU A 11 -14.90 14.68 -15.99
CA LEU A 11 -13.84 15.67 -15.88
C LEU A 11 -12.68 15.20 -16.76
N PRO A 12 -12.12 16.07 -17.62
CA PRO A 12 -10.96 15.69 -18.42
C PRO A 12 -9.80 15.32 -17.50
N LEU A 13 -9.01 14.33 -17.93
CA LEU A 13 -7.76 14.00 -17.25
C LEU A 13 -6.85 15.24 -17.22
N ILE A 14 -6.14 15.42 -16.12
CA ILE A 14 -5.15 16.50 -15.97
C ILE A 14 -3.80 15.95 -16.46
N PRO A 15 -3.24 16.46 -17.59
CA PRO A 15 -1.99 15.95 -18.13
C PRO A 15 -0.79 16.58 -17.40
N VAL A 16 -0.40 15.97 -16.28
CA VAL A 16 0.73 16.44 -15.46
C VAL A 16 2.06 16.22 -16.22
N ALA A 17 2.81 17.30 -16.43
CA ALA A 17 4.09 17.33 -17.12
C ALA A 17 5.30 17.24 -16.17
N ARG A 18 5.19 17.86 -14.99
CA ARG A 18 6.22 17.84 -13.94
C ARG A 18 5.61 18.11 -12.58
N ALA A 19 6.36 17.82 -11.51
CA ALA A 19 5.94 18.12 -10.15
C ALA A 19 7.14 18.54 -9.29
N GLU A 20 6.90 19.46 -8.35
CA GLU A 20 7.93 19.99 -7.45
C GLU A 20 7.30 20.49 -6.15
N GLY A 21 7.84 20.06 -5.01
CA GLY A 21 7.27 20.35 -3.71
C GLY A 21 5.82 19.86 -3.64
N VAL A 22 4.88 20.72 -3.24
CA VAL A 22 3.45 20.36 -3.15
C VAL A 22 2.68 20.55 -4.48
N TRP A 23 3.36 20.90 -5.57
CA TRP A 23 2.71 21.32 -6.81
C TRP A 23 2.89 20.33 -7.95
N LEU A 24 1.80 20.06 -8.66
CA LEU A 24 1.77 19.42 -9.98
C LEU A 24 1.63 20.52 -11.04
N HIS A 25 2.31 20.36 -12.18
CA HIS A 25 2.27 21.30 -13.29
C HIS A 25 1.84 20.56 -14.56
N ASP A 26 0.89 21.10 -15.32
CA ASP A 26 0.58 20.58 -16.66
C ASP A 26 1.48 21.18 -17.75
N HIS A 27 1.27 20.77 -19.00
CA HIS A 27 2.04 21.21 -20.15
C HIS A 27 1.79 22.68 -20.53
N GLU A 28 0.68 23.28 -20.08
CA GLU A 28 0.37 24.70 -20.26
C GLU A 28 0.90 25.57 -19.10
N GLY A 29 1.55 24.96 -18.11
CA GLY A 29 2.13 25.64 -16.95
C GLY A 29 1.14 25.94 -15.83
N ARG A 30 -0.11 25.47 -15.90
CA ARG A 30 -1.06 25.59 -14.78
C ARG A 30 -0.60 24.69 -13.64
N ARG A 31 -0.89 25.14 -12.42
CA ARG A 31 -0.45 24.49 -11.18
C ARG A 31 -1.63 23.95 -10.40
N TYR A 32 -1.48 22.73 -9.90
CA TYR A 32 -2.45 22.04 -9.06
C TYR A 32 -1.77 21.71 -7.73
N LEU A 33 -2.41 22.09 -6.62
CA LEU A 33 -1.95 21.68 -5.30
C LEU A 33 -2.24 20.19 -5.13
N ASP A 34 -1.23 19.40 -4.81
CA ASP A 34 -1.41 17.99 -4.44
C ASP A 34 -1.94 17.89 -3.00
N ALA A 35 -3.23 18.18 -2.84
CA ALA A 35 -3.89 18.26 -1.54
C ALA A 35 -4.15 16.88 -0.89
N ILE A 36 -3.86 15.79 -1.60
CA ILE A 36 -4.05 14.42 -1.11
C ILE A 36 -2.75 13.60 -1.15
N SER A 37 -1.60 14.26 -1.33
CA SER A 37 -0.29 13.62 -1.39
C SER A 37 -0.22 12.47 -2.39
N SER A 38 -0.83 12.65 -3.56
CA SER A 38 -0.89 11.66 -4.65
C SER A 38 -1.32 10.29 -4.14
N TRP A 39 -2.45 10.26 -3.41
CA TRP A 39 -2.98 9.07 -2.74
C TRP A 39 -2.22 8.68 -1.47
N TRP A 40 -1.94 9.69 -0.63
CA TRP A 40 -1.41 9.56 0.73
C TRP A 40 0.04 9.04 0.83
N VAL A 41 0.79 9.01 -0.27
CA VAL A 41 2.16 8.47 -0.31
C VAL A 41 3.25 9.54 -0.35
N ASN A 42 2.94 10.76 -0.81
CA ASN A 42 3.93 11.81 -0.93
C ASN A 42 4.08 12.64 0.37
N LEU A 43 5.17 12.37 1.11
CA LEU A 43 5.45 12.99 2.41
C LEU A 43 6.33 14.25 2.34
N PHE A 44 7.32 14.25 1.44
CA PHE A 44 8.35 15.31 1.37
C PHE A 44 8.18 16.25 0.18
N GLY A 45 7.07 16.11 -0.54
CA GLY A 45 6.85 16.81 -1.80
C GLY A 45 7.52 16.10 -2.98
N HIS A 46 7.04 16.43 -4.17
CA HIS A 46 7.52 15.92 -5.44
C HIS A 46 8.95 16.39 -5.73
N ASN A 47 9.73 15.53 -6.39
CA ASN A 47 11.10 15.81 -6.81
C ASN A 47 12.07 16.20 -5.66
N HIS A 48 11.92 15.58 -4.48
CA HIS A 48 12.80 15.82 -3.34
C HIS A 48 14.26 15.54 -3.71
N PRO A 49 15.19 16.53 -3.57
CA PRO A 49 16.53 16.45 -4.15
C PRO A 49 17.35 15.29 -3.58
N GLU A 50 17.25 15.03 -2.28
CA GLU A 50 18.00 13.95 -1.62
C GLU A 50 17.51 12.55 -2.04
N ILE A 51 16.19 12.37 -2.19
CA ILE A 51 15.61 11.09 -2.63
C ILE A 51 16.00 10.82 -4.07
N ARG A 52 15.92 11.85 -4.93
CA ARG A 52 16.34 11.75 -6.33
C ARG A 52 17.81 11.37 -6.45
N ALA A 53 18.70 12.04 -5.71
CA ALA A 53 20.13 11.73 -5.72
C ALA A 53 20.40 10.30 -5.28
N ALA A 54 19.82 9.86 -4.15
CA ALA A 54 19.99 8.49 -3.64
C ALA A 54 19.52 7.41 -4.64
N LEU A 55 18.41 7.65 -5.36
CA LEU A 55 17.93 6.74 -6.41
C LEU A 55 18.93 6.64 -7.57
N VAL A 56 19.43 7.78 -8.06
CA VAL A 56 20.40 7.82 -9.17
C VAL A 56 21.71 7.12 -8.78
N ASP A 57 22.23 7.43 -7.59
CA ASP A 57 23.48 6.83 -7.09
C ASP A 57 23.34 5.30 -6.93
N GLN A 58 22.20 4.84 -6.41
CA GLN A 58 21.92 3.41 -6.31
C GLN A 58 21.85 2.75 -7.68
N LEU A 59 21.19 3.36 -8.68
CA LEU A 59 21.10 2.82 -10.04
C LEU A 59 22.46 2.73 -10.75
N HIS A 60 23.41 3.60 -10.42
CA HIS A 60 24.79 3.49 -10.91
C HIS A 60 25.55 2.31 -10.29
N THR A 61 25.10 1.82 -9.13
CA THR A 61 25.76 0.75 -8.36
C THR A 61 25.12 -0.61 -8.59
N LEU A 62 23.80 -0.70 -8.40
CA LEU A 62 23.00 -1.92 -8.51
C LEU A 62 21.52 -1.54 -8.70
N ASP A 63 20.91 -2.07 -9.75
CA ASP A 63 19.49 -1.90 -10.07
C ASP A 63 18.60 -2.89 -9.30
N HIS A 64 18.83 -4.19 -9.43
CA HIS A 64 18.02 -5.23 -8.80
C HIS A 64 18.76 -6.56 -8.61
N VAL A 65 18.58 -7.16 -7.44
CA VAL A 65 18.92 -8.57 -7.17
C VAL A 65 17.86 -9.18 -6.26
N MET A 66 17.52 -10.45 -6.48
CA MET A 66 16.58 -11.18 -5.64
C MET A 66 17.13 -11.39 -4.22
N LEU A 67 16.29 -11.23 -3.18
CA LEU A 67 16.70 -11.46 -1.78
C LEU A 67 16.75 -12.96 -1.39
N ALA A 68 16.44 -13.86 -2.31
CA ALA A 68 16.56 -15.30 -2.07
C ALA A 68 18.02 -15.74 -2.34
N GLY A 69 18.80 -15.82 -1.26
CA GLY A 69 20.21 -16.22 -1.30
C GLY A 69 21.20 -15.07 -1.57
N PHE A 70 20.71 -13.84 -1.76
CA PHE A 70 21.54 -12.63 -1.89
C PHE A 70 21.04 -11.52 -0.96
N THR A 71 21.89 -10.52 -0.74
CA THR A 71 21.59 -9.32 0.04
C THR A 71 22.37 -8.12 -0.52
N HIS A 72 22.05 -6.91 -0.07
CA HIS A 72 22.75 -5.68 -0.43
C HIS A 72 22.63 -4.64 0.69
N GLY A 73 23.55 -3.67 0.74
CA GLY A 73 23.62 -2.65 1.79
C GLY A 73 22.28 -1.95 2.09
N PRO A 74 21.57 -1.41 1.07
CA PRO A 74 20.31 -0.69 1.30
C PRO A 74 19.21 -1.48 2.02
N VAL A 75 19.05 -2.78 1.71
CA VAL A 75 18.01 -3.57 2.39
C VAL A 75 18.40 -3.89 3.83
N VAL A 76 19.70 -4.04 4.12
CA VAL A 76 20.20 -4.24 5.48
C VAL A 76 19.95 -2.98 6.31
N GLU A 77 20.39 -1.81 5.81
CA GLU A 77 20.21 -0.54 6.52
C GLU A 77 18.73 -0.24 6.78
N LEU A 78 17.87 -0.42 5.76
CA LEU A 78 16.43 -0.20 5.91
C LEU A 78 15.84 -1.16 6.96
N SER A 79 16.23 -2.43 6.95
CA SER A 79 15.74 -3.43 7.91
C SER A 79 16.13 -3.06 9.34
N GLU A 80 17.38 -2.65 9.57
CA GLU A 80 17.88 -2.26 10.89
C GLU A 80 17.17 -1.00 11.42
N ARG A 81 16.96 0.00 10.54
CA ARG A 81 16.24 1.22 10.89
C ARG A 81 14.77 0.95 11.22
N LEU A 82 14.10 0.09 10.45
CA LEU A 82 12.73 -0.34 10.73
C LEU A 82 12.65 -1.11 12.05
N ALA A 83 13.61 -2.00 12.33
CA ALA A 83 13.66 -2.74 13.58
C ALA A 83 13.79 -1.80 14.79
N ALA A 84 14.66 -0.79 14.71
CA ALA A 84 14.82 0.21 15.76
C ALA A 84 13.55 1.05 16.00
N LEU A 85 12.83 1.43 14.94
CA LEU A 85 11.62 2.26 15.05
C LEU A 85 10.40 1.48 15.56
N THR A 86 10.31 0.19 15.24
CA THR A 86 9.12 -0.62 15.54
C THR A 86 9.28 -1.51 16.77
N GLY A 87 10.51 -1.78 17.20
CA GLY A 87 10.81 -2.81 18.19
C GLY A 87 10.62 -4.24 17.68
N LEU A 88 10.34 -4.42 16.38
CA LEU A 88 10.20 -5.73 15.75
C LEU A 88 11.54 -6.22 15.21
N GLY A 89 11.81 -7.53 15.30
CA GLY A 89 13.12 -8.08 14.95
C GLY A 89 13.36 -8.39 13.47
N HIS A 90 12.34 -8.32 12.61
CA HIS A 90 12.42 -8.78 11.22
C HIS A 90 11.57 -7.91 10.29
N ALA A 91 12.06 -7.71 9.06
CA ALA A 91 11.34 -7.05 7.97
C ALA A 91 11.16 -8.03 6.80
N PHE A 92 9.97 -8.04 6.20
CA PHE A 92 9.69 -8.73 4.95
C PHE A 92 9.17 -7.71 3.95
N TYR A 93 9.72 -7.71 2.73
CA TYR A 93 9.47 -6.69 1.72
C TYR A 93 8.44 -7.14 0.68
N GLY A 94 7.57 -6.22 0.28
CA GLY A 94 6.61 -6.36 -0.83
C GLY A 94 6.60 -5.08 -1.66
N SER A 95 6.06 -5.15 -2.87
CA SER A 95 6.01 -4.02 -3.82
C SER A 95 4.97 -2.96 -3.46
N ASP A 96 3.95 -3.33 -2.69
CA ASP A 96 2.78 -2.50 -2.40
C ASP A 96 2.04 -2.97 -1.13
N GLY A 97 1.06 -2.19 -0.70
CA GLY A 97 0.29 -2.47 0.52
C GLY A 97 -0.60 -3.72 0.45
N ALA A 98 -1.11 -4.08 -0.73
CA ALA A 98 -1.93 -5.27 -0.89
C ALA A 98 -1.08 -6.54 -0.75
N SER A 99 0.10 -6.54 -1.38
CA SER A 99 1.12 -7.58 -1.23
C SER A 99 1.58 -7.72 0.22
N ALA A 100 1.84 -6.60 0.92
CA ALA A 100 2.18 -6.60 2.34
C ALA A 100 1.07 -7.23 3.20
N THR A 101 -0.20 -6.92 2.93
CA THR A 101 -1.34 -7.55 3.59
C THR A 101 -1.36 -9.06 3.36
N GLU A 102 -1.22 -9.52 2.10
CA GLU A 102 -1.23 -10.95 1.81
C GLU A 102 -0.07 -11.71 2.46
N ILE A 103 1.13 -11.11 2.50
CA ILE A 103 2.29 -11.66 3.22
C ILE A 103 1.93 -11.84 4.69
N ALA A 104 1.35 -10.81 5.34
CA ALA A 104 0.94 -10.87 6.74
C ALA A 104 -0.14 -11.95 7.00
N LEU A 105 -1.16 -12.05 6.15
CA LEU A 105 -2.19 -13.08 6.24
C LEU A 105 -1.58 -14.49 6.14
N LYS A 106 -0.69 -14.70 5.18
CA LYS A 106 0.01 -16.00 5.00
C LYS A 106 0.90 -16.32 6.18
N MET A 107 1.69 -15.36 6.68
CA MET A 107 2.56 -15.57 7.85
C MET A 107 1.74 -15.92 9.11
N SER A 108 0.60 -15.25 9.33
CA SER A 108 -0.30 -15.54 10.45
C SER A 108 -0.89 -16.96 10.38
N ALA A 109 -1.44 -17.35 9.23
CA ALA A 109 -1.98 -18.70 9.05
C ALA A 109 -0.88 -19.78 9.15
N HIS A 110 0.31 -19.50 8.59
CA HIS A 110 1.43 -20.43 8.62
C HIS A 110 2.01 -20.61 10.04
N HIS A 111 2.01 -19.56 10.86
CA HIS A 111 2.37 -19.67 12.27
C HIS A 111 1.48 -20.68 12.99
N TRP A 112 0.15 -20.57 12.87
CA TRP A 112 -0.77 -21.51 13.53
C TRP A 112 -0.66 -22.93 12.98
N ARG A 113 -0.41 -23.09 11.67
CA ARG A 113 -0.10 -24.39 11.08
C ARG A 113 1.13 -25.03 11.74
N ASN A 114 2.21 -24.28 11.90
CA ASN A 114 3.45 -24.78 12.54
C ASN A 114 3.26 -25.07 14.03
N ALA A 115 2.32 -24.39 14.69
CA ALA A 115 1.92 -24.66 16.08
C ALA A 115 0.91 -25.83 16.22
N GLY A 116 0.62 -26.57 15.15
CA GLY A 116 -0.32 -27.70 15.17
C GLY A 116 -1.81 -27.31 15.16
N GLN A 117 -2.14 -26.04 14.91
CA GLN A 117 -3.50 -25.49 14.88
C GLN A 117 -3.88 -25.05 13.45
N ALA A 118 -3.76 -25.96 12.47
CA ALA A 118 -3.96 -25.62 11.05
C ALA A 118 -5.36 -25.06 10.71
N ASP A 119 -6.38 -25.36 11.50
CA ASP A 119 -7.74 -24.83 11.32
C ASP A 119 -7.87 -23.34 11.67
N LYS A 120 -6.88 -22.76 12.36
CA LYS A 120 -6.86 -21.34 12.74
C LYS A 120 -6.30 -20.48 11.60
N CYS A 121 -7.04 -20.46 10.50
CA CYS A 121 -6.69 -19.76 9.24
C CYS A 121 -7.75 -18.75 8.78
N ARG A 122 -8.68 -18.39 9.67
CA ARG A 122 -9.78 -17.45 9.41
C ARG A 122 -9.46 -16.06 9.94
N PHE A 123 -9.85 -15.04 9.19
CA PHE A 123 -9.60 -13.63 9.51
C PHE A 123 -10.90 -12.86 9.75
N VAL A 124 -10.82 -11.87 10.63
CA VAL A 124 -11.90 -10.94 10.94
C VAL A 124 -11.51 -9.58 10.37
N GLY A 125 -12.40 -8.96 9.60
CA GLY A 125 -12.24 -7.62 9.04
C GLY A 125 -13.12 -6.61 9.77
N VAL A 126 -12.85 -5.33 9.57
CA VAL A 126 -13.62 -4.23 10.17
C VAL A 126 -14.51 -3.60 9.10
N ALA A 127 -15.76 -3.29 9.46
CA ALA A 127 -16.71 -2.68 8.53
C ALA A 127 -16.15 -1.38 7.95
N GLY A 128 -16.22 -1.21 6.63
CA GLY A 128 -15.63 -0.07 5.93
C GLY A 128 -14.10 -0.03 5.88
N GLY A 129 -13.40 -1.10 6.31
CA GLY A 129 -11.94 -1.20 6.24
C GLY A 129 -11.41 -1.40 4.83
N TYR A 130 -10.19 -0.93 4.56
CA TYR A 130 -9.49 -1.11 3.28
C TYR A 130 -8.08 -1.65 3.50
N HIS A 131 -7.74 -2.73 2.79
CA HIS A 131 -6.46 -3.42 2.90
C HIS A 131 -5.82 -3.74 1.54
N GLY A 132 -6.43 -3.31 0.43
CA GLY A 132 -5.95 -3.55 -0.93
C GLY A 132 -6.91 -4.40 -1.76
N GLU A 133 -6.56 -4.58 -3.04
CA GLU A 133 -7.46 -5.14 -4.06
C GLU A 133 -6.99 -6.46 -4.68
N THR A 134 -5.81 -6.99 -4.31
CA THR A 134 -5.44 -8.37 -4.64
C THR A 134 -6.35 -9.35 -3.89
N VAL A 135 -6.54 -10.59 -4.38
CA VAL A 135 -7.59 -11.50 -3.87
C VAL A 135 -7.54 -11.70 -2.34
N GLY A 136 -6.35 -11.88 -1.75
CA GLY A 136 -6.21 -12.06 -0.31
C GLY A 136 -6.45 -10.76 0.48
N ALA A 137 -5.94 -9.63 -0.03
CA ALA A 137 -6.17 -8.31 0.57
C ALA A 137 -7.64 -7.86 0.47
N LEU A 138 -8.27 -8.14 -0.67
CA LEU A 138 -9.68 -7.86 -0.92
C LEU A 138 -10.57 -8.72 -0.03
N ALA A 139 -10.15 -9.95 0.30
CA ALA A 139 -10.87 -10.82 1.21
C ALA A 139 -10.98 -10.28 2.64
N VAL A 140 -10.14 -9.32 3.03
CA VAL A 140 -10.22 -8.62 4.33
C VAL A 140 -10.63 -7.14 4.19
N THR A 141 -10.94 -6.67 2.98
CA THR A 141 -11.45 -5.32 2.69
C THR A 141 -12.98 -5.31 2.70
N ASP A 142 -13.59 -4.26 3.25
CA ASP A 142 -15.05 -4.09 3.30
C ASP A 142 -15.50 -2.77 2.66
N ILE A 143 -15.03 -2.53 1.43
CA ILE A 143 -15.50 -1.44 0.57
C ILE A 143 -16.29 -2.04 -0.58
N ALA A 144 -17.62 -1.87 -0.56
CA ALA A 144 -18.55 -2.45 -1.54
C ALA A 144 -18.11 -2.23 -3.00
N LEU A 145 -17.69 -1.00 -3.32
CA LEU A 145 -17.22 -0.61 -4.66
C LEU A 145 -16.13 -1.54 -5.22
N PHE A 146 -15.19 -1.99 -4.37
CA PHE A 146 -14.08 -2.85 -4.79
C PHE A 146 -14.43 -4.33 -4.66
N ARG A 147 -15.32 -4.68 -3.72
CA ARG A 147 -15.57 -6.08 -3.32
C ARG A 147 -16.66 -6.77 -4.11
N GLU A 148 -17.74 -6.08 -4.48
CA GLU A 148 -18.99 -6.70 -4.98
C GLU A 148 -18.75 -7.59 -6.20
N ALA A 149 -17.97 -7.13 -7.18
CA ALA A 149 -17.69 -7.86 -8.40
C ALA A 149 -16.95 -9.19 -8.18
N TYR A 150 -16.22 -9.31 -7.05
CA TYR A 150 -15.37 -10.44 -6.73
C TYR A 150 -15.86 -11.25 -5.53
N ALA A 151 -17.05 -10.95 -5.01
CA ALA A 151 -17.64 -11.62 -3.85
C ALA A 151 -17.61 -13.17 -3.93
N PRO A 152 -17.80 -13.82 -5.09
CA PRO A 152 -17.67 -15.29 -5.19
C PRO A 152 -16.25 -15.83 -4.97
N LEU A 153 -15.21 -15.01 -5.15
CA LEU A 153 -13.80 -15.38 -5.02
C LEU A 153 -13.22 -15.12 -3.62
N VAL A 154 -13.84 -14.22 -2.86
CA VAL A 154 -13.31 -13.74 -1.58
C VAL A 154 -14.20 -14.14 -0.41
N ARG A 155 -13.59 -14.61 0.68
CA ARG A 155 -14.33 -15.05 1.87
C ARG A 155 -13.70 -14.50 3.15
N LEU A 156 -14.34 -13.47 3.70
CA LEU A 156 -14.06 -13.01 5.06
C LEU A 156 -14.80 -13.92 6.06
N ALA A 157 -14.18 -14.25 7.19
CA ALA A 157 -14.84 -15.11 8.17
C ALA A 157 -15.91 -14.37 8.97
N ALA A 158 -15.65 -13.10 9.30
CA ALA A 158 -16.60 -12.18 9.91
C ALA A 158 -16.17 -10.73 9.69
N THR A 159 -17.14 -9.83 9.62
CA THR A 159 -16.90 -8.38 9.68
C THR A 159 -17.40 -7.88 11.04
N VAL A 160 -16.55 -7.18 11.78
CA VAL A 160 -16.94 -6.52 13.04
C VAL A 160 -17.31 -5.06 12.79
N PRO A 161 -18.12 -4.42 13.65
CA PRO A 161 -18.47 -3.02 13.51
C PRO A 161 -17.24 -2.10 13.42
N SER A 162 -17.37 -1.03 12.63
CA SER A 162 -16.37 0.03 12.58
C SER A 162 -16.26 0.72 13.95
N PRO A 163 -15.05 1.11 14.39
CA PRO A 163 -14.89 1.97 15.55
C PRO A 163 -15.30 3.43 15.26
N ASP A 164 -15.79 3.74 14.06
CA ASP A 164 -16.24 5.08 13.71
C ASP A 164 -17.43 5.51 14.59
N ALA A 165 -17.17 6.49 15.45
CA ALA A 165 -18.18 7.05 16.34
C ALA A 165 -19.20 7.95 15.63
N ARG A 166 -19.04 8.23 14.32
CA ARG A 166 -19.86 9.20 13.57
C ARG A 166 -21.14 8.62 12.98
N GLY A 167 -21.34 7.29 13.03
CA GLY A 167 -22.55 6.62 12.52
C GLY A 167 -22.56 6.39 11.02
#